data_AF-A0A1S1QYC2-F1
#
_entry.id   AF-A0A1S1QYC2-F1
#
_cell.length_a   1.000
_cell.length_b   1.000
_cell.length_c   1.000
_cell.angle_alpha   90.00
_cell.angle_beta   90.00
_cell.angle_gamma   90.00
#
_symmetry.space_group_name_H-M   'P 1'
#
loop_
_entity.id
_entity.type
_entity.pdbx_description
1 polymer ?
#
loop_
_entity_poly.entity_id
_entity_poly.type
_entity_poly.pdbx_seq_one_letter_code
_entity_poly.pdbx_strand_id
1 'polypeptide(L)'
;MSKDHRRIVAVHEAGHWLAAREYAARGVQATLTTTPRGGARGITTLRRWRGSDLQFVAYTLAGATAARLITGDAGLHGSDDLQVARTVCRNIHADISDAEHLAATLVRTHRRHIERAARQLYDTGRI
;
A
#
# COMPACT_ATOMS: atom_id res chain seq x y z
N MET A 1 18.69 1.32 16.69
CA MET A 1 18.03 2.43 15.99
C MET A 1 16.65 1.96 15.57
N SER A 2 15.60 2.64 16.01
CA SER A 2 14.23 2.44 15.48
C SER A 2 14.33 2.50 13.95
N LYS A 3 14.12 1.37 13.26
CA LYS A 3 14.00 1.36 11.80
C LYS A 3 12.91 2.36 11.49
N ASP A 4 13.26 3.41 10.76
CA ASP A 4 12.45 4.61 10.55
C ASP A 4 10.99 4.26 10.23
N HIS A 5 10.15 4.24 11.27
CA HIS A 5 8.77 3.79 11.18
C HIS A 5 8.01 4.66 10.18
N ARG A 6 8.35 5.96 10.12
CA ARG A 6 7.82 6.89 9.13
C ARG A 6 8.20 6.48 7.72
N ARG A 7 9.44 6.04 7.49
CA ARG A 7 9.86 5.49 6.18
C ARG A 7 9.10 4.23 5.81
N ILE A 8 8.89 3.30 6.77
CA ILE A 8 8.13 2.07 6.52
C ILE A 8 6.69 2.41 6.08
N VAL A 9 6.02 3.29 6.83
CA VAL A 9 4.65 3.74 6.52
C VAL A 9 4.62 4.50 5.19
N ALA A 10 5.61 5.35 4.90
CA ALA A 10 5.69 6.06 3.61
C ALA A 10 5.77 5.10 2.41
N VAL A 11 6.55 4.02 2.54
CA VAL A 11 6.65 2.98 1.50
C VAL A 11 5.35 2.19 1.39
N HIS A 12 4.72 1.87 2.52
CA HIS A 12 3.45 1.16 2.58
C HIS A 12 2.35 1.93 1.82
N GLU A 13 2.15 3.21 2.14
CA GLU A 13 1.16 4.04 1.44
C GLU A 13 1.51 4.26 -0.03
N ALA A 14 2.79 4.41 -0.36
CA ALA A 14 3.21 4.52 -1.76
C ALA A 14 2.88 3.24 -2.58
N GLY A 15 2.87 2.07 -1.94
CA GLY A 15 2.43 0.81 -2.54
C GLY A 15 0.94 0.84 -2.92
N HIS A 16 0.08 1.26 -2.00
CA HIS A 16 -1.36 1.43 -2.27
C HIS A 16 -1.62 2.48 -3.34
N TRP A 17 -1.01 3.66 -3.20
CA TRP A 17 -1.19 4.77 -4.14
C TRP A 17 -0.81 4.35 -5.57
N LEU A 18 0.31 3.65 -5.74
CA LEU A 18 0.73 3.17 -7.05
C LEU A 18 -0.24 2.11 -7.59
N ALA A 19 -0.58 1.08 -6.80
CA ALA A 19 -1.48 0.03 -7.23
C ALA A 19 -2.86 0.57 -7.65
N ALA A 20 -3.41 1.52 -6.89
CA ALA A 20 -4.67 2.17 -7.23
C ALA A 20 -4.59 2.90 -8.58
N ARG A 21 -3.47 3.58 -8.87
CA ARG A 21 -3.27 4.27 -10.15
C ARG A 21 -3.15 3.30 -11.33
N GLU A 22 -2.41 2.21 -11.17
CA GLU A 22 -2.27 1.18 -12.21
C GLU A 22 -3.61 0.50 -12.51
N TYR A 23 -4.47 0.32 -11.50
CA TYR A 23 -5.83 -0.20 -11.68
C TYR A 23 -6.87 0.88 -11.99
N ALA A 24 -6.42 2.01 -12.57
CA ALA A 24 -7.24 3.10 -13.09
C ALA A 24 -8.22 3.74 -12.07
N ALA A 25 -7.93 3.65 -10.76
CA ALA A 25 -8.68 4.37 -9.75
C ALA A 25 -8.54 5.88 -9.95
N ARG A 26 -9.60 6.64 -9.63
CA ARG A 26 -9.61 8.10 -9.78
C ARG A 26 -9.47 8.82 -8.45
N GLY A 27 -8.79 9.96 -8.47
CA GLY A 27 -8.62 10.82 -7.30
C GLY A 27 -7.85 10.14 -6.18
N VAL A 28 -6.79 9.40 -6.53
CA VAL A 28 -5.93 8.69 -5.57
C VAL A 28 -4.99 9.70 -4.92
N GLN A 29 -4.95 9.70 -3.59
CA GLN A 29 -4.08 10.54 -2.78
C GLN A 29 -3.53 9.71 -1.63
N ALA A 30 -2.30 9.98 -1.20
CA ALA A 30 -1.77 9.41 0.03
C ALA A 30 -1.24 10.51 0.94
N THR A 31 -1.46 10.35 2.24
CA THR A 31 -1.00 11.29 3.26
C THR A 31 -0.26 10.57 4.37
N LEU A 32 0.71 11.26 4.97
CA LEU A 32 1.56 10.74 6.02
C LEU A 32 1.71 11.78 7.12
N THR A 33 1.27 11.42 8.32
CA THR A 33 1.26 12.30 9.50
C THR A 33 2.08 11.72 10.63
N THR A 34 2.64 12.58 11.47
CA THR A 34 3.33 12.18 12.70
C THR A 34 2.32 12.14 13.85
N THR A 35 2.32 11.08 14.64
CA THR A 35 1.42 10.93 15.79
C THR A 35 1.97 11.67 17.01
N PRO A 36 1.13 12.04 18.00
CA PRO A 36 1.59 12.73 19.22
C PRO A 36 2.64 11.95 20.03
N ARG A 37 2.73 10.63 19.84
CA ARG A 37 3.73 9.75 20.50
C ARG A 37 5.00 9.55 19.66
N GLY A 38 5.20 10.35 18.61
CA GLY A 38 6.37 10.25 17.72
C GLY A 38 6.32 9.10 16.71
N GLY A 39 5.18 8.44 16.54
CA GLY A 39 4.95 7.45 15.50
C GLY A 39 4.55 8.08 14.16
N ALA A 40 4.31 7.27 13.14
CA ALA A 40 3.76 7.72 11.87
C ALA A 40 2.44 7.02 11.57
N ARG A 41 1.53 7.72 10.88
CA ARG A 41 0.28 7.18 10.38
C ARG A 41 0.10 7.59 8.92
N GLY A 42 -0.15 6.60 8.08
CA GLY A 42 -0.46 6.75 6.67
C GLY A 42 -1.94 6.59 6.41
N ILE A 43 -2.41 7.17 5.31
CA ILE A 43 -3.70 6.81 4.71
C ILE A 43 -3.66 7.11 3.21
N THR A 44 -4.08 6.12 2.43
CA THR A 44 -4.36 6.25 1.01
C THR A 44 -5.87 6.35 0.80
N THR A 45 -6.32 7.36 0.08
CA THR A 45 -7.72 7.59 -0.27
C THR A 45 -7.91 7.61 -1.77
N LEU A 46 -9.10 7.23 -2.23
CA LEU A 46 -9.48 7.27 -3.65
C LEU A 46 -10.95 7.64 -3.78
N ARG A 47 -11.32 8.33 -4.86
CA ARG A 47 -12.71 8.75 -5.10
C ARG A 47 -13.55 7.67 -5.76
N ARG A 48 -12.93 6.86 -6.62
CA ARG A 48 -13.65 5.81 -7.36
C ARG A 48 -12.71 4.68 -7.76
N TRP A 49 -13.09 3.46 -7.38
CA TRP A 49 -12.47 2.23 -7.84
C TRP A 49 -12.95 1.86 -9.25
N ARG A 50 -12.07 1.26 -10.06
CA ARG A 50 -12.38 0.80 -11.43
C ARG A 50 -11.80 -0.56 -11.79
N GLY A 51 -10.90 -1.11 -10.97
CA GLY A 51 -10.34 -2.45 -11.18
C GLY A 51 -11.35 -3.55 -10.88
N SER A 52 -11.00 -4.79 -11.21
CA SER A 52 -11.73 -5.97 -10.76
C SER A 52 -11.63 -6.15 -9.24
N ASP A 53 -12.46 -7.02 -8.68
CA ASP A 53 -12.38 -7.34 -7.25
C ASP A 53 -11.04 -8.00 -6.89
N LEU A 54 -10.49 -8.85 -7.75
CA LEU A 54 -9.15 -9.43 -7.52
C LEU A 54 -8.06 -8.34 -7.54
N GLN A 55 -8.17 -7.35 -8.41
CA GLN A 55 -7.27 -6.19 -8.41
C GLN A 55 -7.44 -5.34 -7.16
N PHE A 56 -8.66 -5.27 -6.60
CA PHE A 56 -8.90 -4.59 -5.33
C PHE A 56 -8.16 -5.28 -4.19
N VAL A 57 -8.23 -6.63 -4.13
CA VAL A 57 -7.45 -7.41 -3.16
C VAL A 57 -5.95 -7.18 -3.36
N ALA A 58 -5.46 -7.21 -4.60
CA ALA A 58 -4.05 -6.94 -4.89
C ALA A 58 -3.63 -5.51 -4.47
N TYR A 59 -4.50 -4.51 -4.65
CA TYR A 59 -4.29 -3.15 -4.14
C TYR A 59 -4.20 -3.11 -2.61
N THR A 60 -5.08 -3.82 -1.90
CA THR A 60 -5.05 -3.94 -0.44
C THR A 60 -3.75 -4.59 0.04
N LEU A 61 -3.20 -5.56 -0.71
CA LEU A 61 -1.94 -6.21 -0.34
C LEU A 61 -0.68 -5.45 -0.80
N ALA A 62 -0.84 -4.47 -1.70
CA ALA A 62 0.28 -3.76 -2.32
C ALA A 62 1.13 -2.98 -1.31
N GLY A 63 0.50 -2.36 -0.29
CA GLY A 63 1.23 -1.59 0.73
C GLY A 63 2.19 -2.46 1.54
N ALA A 64 1.68 -3.55 2.11
CA ALA A 64 2.50 -4.49 2.87
C ALA A 64 3.58 -5.17 2.01
N THR A 65 3.24 -5.49 0.77
CA THR A 65 4.18 -6.10 -0.19
C THR A 65 5.31 -5.13 -0.54
N ALA A 66 5.00 -3.86 -0.82
CA ALA A 66 5.98 -2.80 -1.08
C ALA A 66 6.89 -2.57 0.12
N ALA A 67 6.31 -2.41 1.30
CA ALA A 67 7.06 -2.21 2.54
C ALA A 67 8.04 -3.36 2.78
N ARG A 68 7.57 -4.61 2.69
CA ARG A 68 8.40 -5.81 2.88
C ARG A 68 9.56 -5.84 1.89
N LEU A 69 9.29 -5.59 0.61
CA LEU A 69 10.26 -5.71 -0.47
C LEU A 69 11.34 -4.61 -0.46
N ILE A 70 10.99 -3.41 0.00
CA ILE A 70 11.88 -2.24 -0.01
C ILE A 70 12.59 -2.04 1.33
N THR A 71 11.92 -2.32 2.45
CA THR A 71 12.43 -2.02 3.81
C THR A 71 12.77 -3.27 4.62
N GLY A 72 12.33 -4.45 4.17
CA GLY A 72 12.42 -5.70 4.92
C GLY A 72 11.31 -5.87 5.98
N ASP A 73 10.46 -4.87 6.18
CA ASP A 73 9.34 -4.87 7.13
C ASP A 73 8.03 -4.64 6.39
N ALA A 74 7.01 -5.46 6.63
CA ALA A 74 5.71 -5.32 5.96
C ALA A 74 4.91 -4.09 6.43
N GLY A 75 5.28 -3.44 7.54
CA GLY A 75 4.59 -2.24 7.99
C GLY A 75 3.13 -2.46 8.42
N LEU A 76 2.76 -3.68 8.80
CA LEU A 76 1.38 -4.06 9.14
C LEU A 76 0.93 -3.59 10.54
N HIS A 77 1.74 -2.81 11.25
CA HIS A 77 1.42 -2.38 12.61
C HIS A 77 0.23 -1.42 12.62
N GLY A 78 -0.96 -1.94 12.94
CA GLY A 78 -2.21 -1.17 12.95
C GLY A 78 -2.92 -1.07 11.58
N SER A 79 -2.50 -1.86 10.59
CA SER A 79 -3.21 -2.01 9.31
C SER A 79 -4.20 -3.19 9.38
N ASP A 80 -5.36 -3.04 8.72
CA ASP A 80 -6.38 -4.07 8.55
C ASP A 80 -6.34 -4.72 7.15
N ASP A 81 -5.33 -4.41 6.33
CA ASP A 81 -5.22 -4.84 4.93
C ASP A 81 -5.40 -6.35 4.76
N LEU A 82 -4.72 -7.16 5.57
CA LEU A 82 -4.80 -8.62 5.46
C LEU A 82 -6.20 -9.13 5.81
N GLN A 83 -6.88 -8.50 6.78
CA GLN A 83 -8.24 -8.86 7.14
C GLN A 83 -9.23 -8.48 6.02
N VAL A 84 -9.06 -7.29 5.44
CA VAL A 84 -9.86 -6.81 4.31
C VAL A 84 -9.67 -7.71 3.10
N ALA A 85 -8.40 -7.98 2.72
CA ALA A 85 -8.05 -8.86 1.61
C ALA A 85 -8.69 -10.24 1.74
N ARG A 86 -8.53 -10.89 2.91
CA ARG A 86 -9.15 -12.20 3.20
C ARG A 86 -10.67 -12.16 3.11
N THR A 87 -11.28 -11.07 3.58
CA THR A 87 -12.74 -10.93 3.54
C THR A 87 -13.25 -10.82 2.11
N VAL A 88 -12.61 -9.99 1.28
CA VAL A 88 -12.99 -9.84 -0.13
C VAL A 88 -12.74 -11.13 -0.90
N CYS A 89 -11.59 -11.80 -0.73
CA CYS A 89 -11.31 -13.11 -1.35
C CYS A 89 -12.42 -14.14 -1.08
N ARG A 90 -12.90 -14.23 0.17
CA ARG A 90 -14.02 -15.11 0.52
C ARG A 90 -15.30 -14.76 -0.24
N ASN A 91 -15.59 -13.47 -0.38
CA ASN A 91 -16.82 -13.00 -1.04
C ASN A 91 -16.80 -13.24 -2.56
N ILE A 92 -15.61 -13.19 -3.17
CA ILE A 92 -15.45 -13.38 -4.63
C ILE A 92 -15.00 -14.80 -5.00
N HIS A 93 -14.92 -15.70 -4.02
CA HIS A 93 -14.45 -17.08 -4.19
C HIS A 93 -13.09 -17.19 -4.90
N ALA A 94 -12.16 -16.28 -4.57
CA ALA A 94 -10.80 -16.28 -5.12
C ALA A 94 -9.76 -16.73 -4.09
N ASP A 95 -8.68 -17.34 -4.58
CA ASP A 95 -7.50 -17.60 -3.76
C ASP A 95 -6.75 -16.29 -3.48
N ILE A 96 -6.33 -16.10 -2.23
CA ILE A 96 -5.52 -14.94 -1.84
C ILE A 96 -4.14 -14.97 -2.50
N SER A 97 -3.61 -16.16 -2.80
CA SER A 97 -2.30 -16.30 -3.43
C SER A 97 -2.25 -15.71 -4.84
N ASP A 98 -3.37 -15.68 -5.57
CA ASP A 98 -3.45 -14.99 -6.87
C ASP A 98 -3.29 -13.48 -6.71
N ALA A 99 -3.94 -12.90 -5.70
CA ALA A 99 -3.81 -11.48 -5.38
C ALA A 99 -2.41 -11.12 -4.85
N GLU A 100 -1.80 -11.99 -4.05
CA GLU A 100 -0.42 -11.84 -3.58
C GLU A 100 0.57 -11.84 -4.75
N HIS A 101 0.40 -12.76 -5.71
CA HIS A 101 1.22 -12.80 -6.92
C HIS A 101 1.06 -11.54 -7.77
N LEU A 102 -0.17 -11.05 -7.95
CA LEU A 102 -0.43 -9.79 -8.66
C LEU A 102 0.23 -8.60 -7.96
N ALA A 103 0.05 -8.48 -6.63
CA ALA A 103 0.66 -7.41 -5.83
C ALA A 103 2.20 -7.46 -5.91
N ALA A 104 2.79 -8.64 -5.76
CA ALA A 104 4.24 -8.81 -5.84
C ALA A 104 4.80 -8.48 -7.23
N THR A 105 4.10 -8.87 -8.29
CA THR A 105 4.48 -8.53 -9.67
C THR A 105 4.42 -7.02 -9.87
N LEU A 106 3.31 -6.38 -9.51
CA LEU A 106 3.13 -4.94 -9.62
C LEU A 106 4.21 -4.16 -8.84
N VAL A 107 4.46 -4.52 -7.58
CA VAL A 107 5.47 -3.88 -6.74
C VAL A 107 6.87 -4.04 -7.32
N ARG A 108 7.23 -5.21 -7.86
CA ARG A 108 8.53 -5.44 -8.49
C ARG A 108 8.70 -4.61 -9.76
N THR A 109 7.71 -4.64 -10.65
CA THR A 109 7.72 -3.89 -11.92
C THR A 109 7.86 -2.40 -11.68
N HIS A 110 7.16 -1.86 -10.67
CA HIS A 110 7.09 -0.43 -10.41
C HIS A 110 7.95 0.03 -9.23
N ARG A 111 8.91 -0.78 -8.78
CA ARG A 111 9.71 -0.52 -7.57
C ARG A 111 10.27 0.90 -7.51
N ARG A 112 10.87 1.39 -8.60
CA ARG A 112 11.46 2.74 -8.66
C ARG A 112 10.42 3.86 -8.49
N HIS A 113 9.21 3.65 -9.00
CA HIS A 113 8.11 4.62 -8.85
C HIS A 113 7.61 4.66 -7.40
N ILE A 114 7.48 3.49 -6.76
CA ILE A 114 7.13 3.39 -5.34
C ILE A 114 8.19 4.07 -4.48
N GLU A 115 9.48 3.81 -4.71
CA GLU A 115 10.56 4.45 -3.94
C GLU A 115 10.56 5.97 -4.10
N ARG A 116 10.27 6.50 -5.31
CA ARG A 116 10.14 7.94 -5.54
C ARG A 116 8.92 8.54 -4.85
N ALA A 117 7.76 7.88 -4.95
CA ALA A 117 6.53 8.31 -4.29
C ALA A 117 6.67 8.27 -2.77
N ALA A 118 7.32 7.24 -2.22
CA ALA A 118 7.60 7.11 -0.80
C ALA A 118 8.51 8.21 -0.28
N ARG A 119 9.57 8.57 -1.03
CA ARG A 119 10.42 9.73 -0.70
C ARG A 119 9.62 11.02 -0.67
N GLN A 120 8.85 11.28 -1.72
CA GLN A 120 8.01 12.48 -1.77
C GLN A 120 7.02 12.51 -0.59
N LEU A 121 6.33 11.40 -0.31
CA LEU A 121 5.39 11.29 0.80
C LEU A 121 6.08 11.47 2.17
N TYR A 122 7.31 10.95 2.33
CA TYR A 122 8.10 11.14 3.54
C TYR A 122 8.43 12.61 3.79
N ASP A 123 8.88 13.32 2.74
CA ASP A 123 9.36 14.70 2.79
C ASP A 123 8.20 15.71 2.92
N THR A 124 7.13 15.53 2.15
CA THR A 124 6.03 16.52 2.05
C THR A 124 4.80 16.16 2.87
N GLY A 125 4.71 14.91 3.33
CA GLY A 125 3.53 14.36 4.00
C GLY A 125 2.34 14.09 3.07
N ARG A 126 2.45 14.31 1.75
CA ARG A 126 1.35 14.07 0.80
C ARG A 126 1.78 13.86 -0.67
N ILE A 127 1.03 13.01 -1.38
CA ILE A 127 1.11 12.78 -2.83
C ILE A 127 -0.25 12.54 -3.47
#